data_AF-A0A4S2AS45-F1
#
_entry.id   AF-A0A4S2AS45-F1
#
_cell.length_a   1.000
_cell.length_b   1.000
_cell.length_c   1.000
_cell.angle_alpha   90.00
_cell.angle_beta   90.00
_cell.angle_gamma   90.00
#
_symmetry.space_group_name_H-M   'P 1'
#
loop_
_entity.id
_entity.type
_entity.pdbx_description
1 polymer ?
#
loop_
_entity_poly.entity_id
_entity_poly.type
_entity_poly.pdbx_seq_one_letter_code
_entity_poly.pdbx_strand_id
1 'polypeptide(L)'
;MRFPDCRHIILQNIRHVMVVTAALSAVIGTLSAGATNIVTYTLLDSVTTTADELIMTFRRICNENDRTNILFDLTSSNSSFTIYKVEWTNGGVLNEPLEPFSLIAQGDEIEGKSSRWHISLDFPFSNAFHEEDVLLLTTDRGVIYCPTSRAGQLQRTIDLLRYDYEKELDSTKRSSRNAWAILGIVVCMAVVAGVIVGIVVRRRFVRKRKEIEELSLLVVERSDRNRELQAKIDALYGSRLDTLNMLCNEYFEKNESDRVKLSLYNEVEKHILALRDSKSVTQLEDIVNTYLDGIVLKVREQIPSLSAGDIKFLTYLYAGFSPRAVCIFTDIKIKNFYNRRSRLKERILDSGAPDRLLFVSKM
;
A
#
# COMPACT_ATOMS: atom_id res chain seq x y z
N MET A 1 41.94 -68.70 -11.83
CA MET A 1 40.58 -68.42 -11.32
C MET A 1 40.02 -67.28 -12.14
N ARG A 2 39.22 -67.61 -13.17
CA ARG A 2 37.75 -67.47 -13.21
C ARG A 2 37.27 -66.02 -13.34
N PHE A 3 36.80 -65.70 -14.55
CA PHE A 3 35.82 -64.65 -14.83
C PHE A 3 34.54 -64.88 -13.99
N PRO A 4 33.68 -63.85 -13.92
CA PRO A 4 32.36 -64.08 -14.49
C PRO A 4 31.83 -62.95 -15.39
N ASP A 5 31.04 -63.42 -16.35
CA ASP A 5 30.08 -62.75 -17.22
C ASP A 5 29.09 -61.83 -16.49
N CYS A 6 28.61 -60.81 -17.22
CA CYS A 6 27.19 -60.49 -17.24
C CYS A 6 26.78 -59.85 -18.59
N ARG A 7 26.33 -60.71 -19.51
CA ARG A 7 25.45 -60.36 -20.63
C ARG A 7 24.05 -60.08 -20.09
N HIS A 8 23.42 -58.96 -20.47
CA HIS A 8 22.09 -58.83 -21.09
C HIS A 8 21.41 -57.49 -20.79
N ILE A 9 20.53 -57.09 -21.73
CA ILE A 9 19.51 -56.02 -21.69
C ILE A 9 20.12 -54.67 -22.16
N ILE A 10 19.92 -54.15 -23.38
CA ILE A 10 18.69 -54.01 -24.18
C ILE A 10 19.03 -54.10 -25.68
N LEU A 11 18.28 -54.93 -26.40
CA LEU A 11 18.24 -55.02 -27.84
C LEU A 11 16.79 -54.77 -28.24
N GLN A 12 16.46 -53.55 -28.69
CA GLN A 12 15.27 -53.32 -29.52
C GLN A 12 15.33 -51.96 -30.22
N ASN A 13 14.94 -51.99 -31.49
CA ASN A 13 14.80 -50.89 -32.45
C ASN A 13 16.08 -50.35 -33.11
N ILE A 14 16.68 -51.20 -33.96
CA ILE A 14 17.27 -50.73 -35.21
C ILE A 14 16.31 -51.15 -36.33
N ARG A 15 15.59 -50.18 -36.87
CA ARG A 15 14.76 -50.32 -38.07
C ARG A 15 15.37 -49.40 -39.13
N HIS A 16 15.61 -49.99 -40.31
CA HIS A 16 16.09 -49.39 -41.56
C HIS A 16 17.61 -49.17 -41.70
N VAL A 17 18.29 -50.28 -42.03
CA VAL A 17 19.53 -50.26 -42.82
C VAL A 17 19.13 -49.97 -44.28
N MET A 18 19.41 -48.77 -44.76
CA MET A 18 19.40 -48.47 -46.20
C MET A 18 20.83 -48.64 -46.72
N VAL A 19 21.05 -49.76 -47.41
CA VAL A 19 22.28 -50.06 -48.12
C VAL A 19 22.34 -49.16 -49.35
N VAL A 20 23.21 -48.15 -49.34
CA VAL A 20 23.69 -47.50 -50.56
C VAL A 20 25.11 -47.99 -50.79
N THR A 21 25.21 -49.04 -51.61
CA THR A 21 26.47 -49.52 -52.16
C THR A 21 26.97 -48.53 -53.20
N ALA A 22 27.90 -47.65 -52.82
CA ALA A 22 28.80 -47.01 -53.77
C ALA A 22 30.09 -47.84 -53.83
N ALA A 23 30.22 -48.62 -54.90
CA ALA A 23 31.41 -49.38 -55.22
C ALA A 23 32.55 -48.41 -55.57
N LEU A 24 33.62 -48.41 -54.79
CA LEU A 24 34.93 -48.00 -55.27
C LEU A 24 35.90 -49.18 -55.11
N SER A 25 36.38 -49.63 -56.26
CA SER A 25 37.24 -50.78 -56.51
C SER A 25 38.49 -50.82 -55.62
N ALA A 26 38.61 -51.88 -54.82
CA ALA A 26 39.87 -52.29 -54.23
C ALA A 26 40.74 -53.00 -55.28
N VAL A 27 41.81 -52.34 -55.75
CA VAL A 27 42.91 -53.03 -56.41
C VAL A 27 43.84 -53.54 -55.31
N ILE A 28 43.81 -54.85 -55.06
CA ILE A 28 44.79 -55.54 -54.24
C ILE A 28 46.07 -55.68 -55.06
N GLY A 29 47.01 -54.78 -54.83
CA GLY A 29 48.40 -54.87 -55.30
C GLY A 29 49.31 -54.88 -54.08
N THR A 30 50.17 -55.89 -53.99
CA THR A 30 51.26 -55.98 -53.01
C THR A 30 52.20 -54.78 -53.17
N LEU A 31 52.12 -53.79 -52.28
CA LEU A 31 53.02 -52.63 -52.29
C LEU A 31 53.47 -52.26 -50.87
N SER A 32 54.75 -51.90 -50.80
CA SER A 32 55.52 -51.28 -49.72
C SER A 32 54.69 -50.53 -48.66
N ALA A 33 55.05 -50.70 -47.38
CA ALA A 33 54.43 -50.06 -46.22
C ALA A 33 54.69 -48.53 -46.17
N GLY A 34 54.12 -47.78 -47.11
CA GLY A 34 54.06 -46.32 -47.07
C GLY A 34 53.28 -45.83 -45.84
N ALA A 35 53.52 -44.58 -45.45
CA ALA A 35 52.65 -43.88 -44.50
C ALA A 35 51.25 -43.73 -45.14
N THR A 36 50.18 -43.82 -44.35
CA THR A 36 48.81 -43.67 -44.87
C THR A 36 47.94 -42.90 -43.90
N ASN A 37 47.37 -41.78 -44.34
CA ASN A 37 46.34 -41.07 -43.58
C ASN A 37 45.00 -41.81 -43.66
N ILE A 38 44.43 -42.21 -42.51
CA ILE A 38 43.15 -42.91 -42.43
C ILE A 38 42.11 -42.01 -41.77
N VAL A 39 40.99 -41.79 -42.46
CA VAL A 39 39.83 -41.06 -41.93
C VAL A 39 38.59 -41.93 -42.05
N THR A 40 37.86 -42.09 -40.94
CA THR A 40 36.54 -42.71 -40.93
C THR A 40 35.59 -41.81 -40.16
N TYR A 41 34.32 -41.76 -40.53
CA TYR A 41 33.33 -40.95 -39.82
C TYR A 41 32.09 -41.76 -39.49
N THR A 42 31.42 -41.38 -38.40
CA THR A 42 30.15 -41.93 -37.95
C THR A 42 29.16 -40.80 -37.73
N LEU A 43 27.95 -40.95 -38.28
CA LEU A 43 26.85 -40.02 -38.06
C LEU A 43 26.10 -40.43 -36.79
N LEU A 44 25.90 -39.49 -35.87
CA LEU A 44 25.08 -39.65 -34.68
C LEU A 44 23.74 -38.94 -34.91
N ASP A 45 22.65 -39.72 -34.99
CA ASP A 45 21.30 -39.22 -35.29
C ASP A 45 20.61 -38.50 -34.10
N SER A 46 21.29 -38.32 -32.95
CA SER A 46 20.71 -37.61 -31.79
C SER A 46 21.34 -36.21 -31.62
N VAL A 47 20.60 -35.18 -32.03
CA VAL A 47 20.91 -33.79 -31.67
C VAL A 47 20.52 -33.58 -30.20
N THR A 48 21.50 -33.58 -29.29
CA THR A 48 21.28 -33.20 -27.89
C THR A 48 21.75 -31.78 -27.56
N THR A 49 22.46 -31.11 -28.48
CA THR A 49 23.11 -29.82 -28.20
C THR A 49 22.86 -28.82 -29.32
N THR A 50 22.39 -27.62 -28.94
CA THR A 50 22.11 -26.47 -29.83
C THR A 50 23.36 -25.61 -30.11
N ALA A 51 24.50 -25.95 -29.53
CA ALA A 51 25.76 -25.24 -29.70
C ALA A 51 26.53 -25.81 -30.89
N ASP A 52 27.01 -24.91 -31.75
CA ASP A 52 27.91 -25.24 -32.85
C ASP A 52 29.34 -25.42 -32.28
N GLU A 53 29.71 -26.68 -31.99
CA GLU A 53 30.95 -27.00 -31.28
C GLU A 53 31.77 -28.03 -32.06
N LEU A 54 33.04 -27.71 -32.31
CA LEU A 54 34.01 -28.61 -32.91
C LEU A 54 35.01 -29.01 -31.82
N ILE A 55 34.83 -30.22 -31.26
CA ILE A 55 35.62 -30.72 -30.14
C ILE A 55 36.59 -31.78 -30.65
N MET A 56 37.88 -31.60 -30.33
CA MET A 56 38.91 -32.59 -30.57
C MET A 56 39.23 -33.39 -29.31
N THR A 57 39.21 -34.71 -29.45
CA THR A 57 39.55 -35.67 -28.39
C THR A 57 40.73 -36.51 -28.83
N PHE A 58 41.86 -36.37 -28.14
CA PHE A 58 42.99 -37.27 -28.35
C PHE A 58 42.64 -38.70 -27.91
N ARG A 59 42.98 -39.69 -28.75
CA ARG A 59 42.77 -41.10 -28.42
C ARG A 59 44.06 -41.77 -28.00
N ARG A 60 45.07 -41.74 -28.87
CA ARG A 60 46.30 -42.48 -28.68
C ARG A 60 47.42 -41.92 -29.56
N ILE A 61 48.64 -42.05 -29.06
CA ILE A 61 49.88 -41.91 -29.83
C ILE A 61 50.65 -43.22 -29.72
N CYS A 62 51.25 -43.68 -30.82
CA CYS A 62 52.12 -44.85 -30.79
C CYS A 62 53.17 -44.81 -31.89
N ASN A 63 54.26 -45.54 -31.68
CA ASN A 63 55.27 -45.75 -32.71
C ASN A 63 55.09 -47.13 -33.34
N GLU A 64 55.04 -47.18 -34.67
CA GLU A 64 54.94 -48.40 -35.46
C GLU A 64 55.73 -48.21 -36.75
N ASN A 65 56.49 -49.21 -37.21
CA ASN A 65 57.20 -49.18 -38.50
C ASN A 65 58.03 -47.90 -38.78
N ASP A 66 58.81 -47.43 -37.78
CA ASP A 66 59.65 -46.21 -37.89
C ASP A 66 58.86 -44.93 -38.21
N ARG A 67 57.64 -44.84 -37.69
CA ARG A 67 56.78 -43.65 -37.74
C ARG A 67 55.96 -43.53 -36.46
N THR A 68 55.51 -42.31 -36.16
CA THR A 68 54.64 -42.01 -35.03
C THR A 68 53.22 -41.81 -35.52
N ASN A 69 52.34 -42.74 -35.18
CA ASN A 69 50.92 -42.67 -35.51
C ASN A 69 50.16 -41.94 -34.38
N ILE A 70 49.37 -40.93 -34.74
CA ILE A 70 48.50 -40.20 -33.82
C ILE A 70 47.04 -40.40 -34.24
N LEU A 71 46.27 -40.96 -33.30
CA LEU A 71 44.83 -41.18 -33.44
C LEU A 71 44.08 -40.14 -32.59
N PHE A 72 43.15 -39.44 -33.21
CA PHE A 72 42.27 -38.49 -32.55
C PHE A 72 40.87 -38.51 -33.16
N ASP A 73 39.90 -38.12 -32.35
CA ASP A 73 38.51 -37.99 -32.76
C ASP A 73 38.14 -36.51 -32.84
N LEU A 74 37.46 -36.10 -33.91
CA LEU A 74 36.78 -34.82 -34.01
C LEU A 74 35.28 -35.05 -33.92
N THR A 75 34.62 -34.39 -32.97
CA THR A 75 33.17 -34.37 -32.88
C THR A 75 32.69 -32.99 -33.29
N SER A 76 31.88 -32.93 -34.36
CA SER A 76 31.20 -31.72 -34.80
C SER A 76 29.72 -31.82 -34.45
N SER A 77 29.16 -30.78 -33.84
CA SER A 77 27.72 -30.62 -33.66
C SER A 77 27.16 -29.61 -34.68
N ASN A 78 26.37 -30.12 -35.62
CA ASN A 78 25.50 -29.32 -36.50
C ASN A 78 26.24 -28.33 -37.42
N SER A 79 27.45 -28.65 -37.87
CA SER A 79 28.17 -27.75 -38.77
C SER A 79 29.25 -28.39 -39.63
N SER A 80 29.45 -27.72 -40.77
CA SER A 80 30.59 -27.92 -41.64
C SER A 80 31.86 -27.33 -41.03
N PHE A 81 32.98 -27.98 -41.33
CA PHE A 81 34.30 -27.52 -40.94
C PHE A 81 35.33 -27.90 -42.00
N THR A 82 36.40 -27.11 -42.08
CA THR A 82 37.53 -27.39 -42.97
C THR A 82 38.82 -27.40 -42.17
N ILE A 83 39.59 -28.46 -42.31
CA ILE A 83 40.95 -28.59 -41.77
C ILE A 83 41.92 -28.28 -42.91
N TYR A 84 42.66 -27.18 -42.76
CA TYR A 84 43.66 -26.76 -43.73
C TYR A 84 45.03 -27.38 -43.48
N LYS A 85 45.36 -27.57 -42.20
CA LYS A 85 46.68 -28.04 -41.78
C LYS A 85 46.61 -28.76 -40.45
N VAL A 86 47.43 -29.80 -40.31
CA VAL A 86 47.67 -30.50 -39.04
C VAL A 86 49.16 -30.50 -38.79
N GLU A 87 49.56 -30.17 -37.57
CA GLU A 87 50.97 -30.13 -37.16
C GLU A 87 51.08 -30.71 -35.75
N TRP A 88 52.14 -31.46 -35.48
CA TRP A 88 52.42 -32.01 -34.17
C TRP A 88 53.71 -31.41 -33.63
N THR A 89 53.62 -30.71 -32.51
CA THR A 89 54.81 -30.21 -31.81
C THR A 89 55.29 -31.27 -30.82
N ASN A 90 56.53 -31.72 -31.00
CA ASN A 90 57.21 -32.67 -30.12
C ASN A 90 58.50 -32.05 -29.57
N GLY A 91 58.57 -31.83 -28.26
CA GLY A 91 59.76 -31.23 -27.62
C GLY A 91 60.16 -29.86 -28.18
N GLY A 92 59.19 -29.07 -28.67
CA GLY A 92 59.41 -27.77 -29.32
C GLY A 92 59.73 -27.83 -30.82
N VAL A 93 59.85 -29.03 -31.40
CA VAL A 93 60.03 -29.23 -32.85
C VAL A 93 58.66 -29.45 -33.50
N LEU A 94 58.38 -28.67 -34.54
CA LEU A 94 57.15 -28.77 -35.32
C LEU A 94 57.29 -29.86 -36.38
N ASN A 95 56.42 -30.87 -36.35
CA ASN A 95 56.39 -31.97 -37.29
C ASN A 95 55.09 -31.93 -38.11
N GLU A 96 55.22 -31.98 -39.43
CA GLU A 96 54.08 -32.17 -40.32
C GLU A 96 53.83 -33.67 -40.55
N PRO A 97 52.59 -34.08 -40.87
CA PRO A 97 52.30 -35.46 -41.27
C PRO A 97 53.14 -35.87 -42.48
N LEU A 98 53.53 -37.15 -42.54
CA LEU A 98 54.30 -37.71 -43.65
C LEU A 98 53.57 -37.61 -44.99
N GLU A 99 52.24 -37.64 -44.95
CA GLU A 99 51.37 -37.35 -46.10
C GLU A 99 50.58 -36.06 -45.83
N PRO A 100 50.55 -35.10 -46.77
CA PRO A 100 49.79 -33.87 -46.59
C PRO A 100 48.31 -34.16 -46.35
N PHE A 101 47.74 -33.52 -45.33
CA PHE A 101 46.37 -33.77 -44.89
C PHE A 101 45.52 -32.49 -44.93
N SER A 102 44.40 -32.58 -45.63
CA SER A 102 43.32 -31.59 -45.59
C SER A 102 41.98 -32.32 -45.56
N LEU A 103 41.03 -31.84 -44.77
CA LEU A 103 39.72 -32.45 -44.65
C LEU A 103 38.64 -31.38 -44.80
N ILE A 104 37.71 -31.58 -45.71
CA ILE A 104 36.54 -30.72 -45.89
C ILE A 104 35.30 -31.54 -45.53
N ALA A 105 34.66 -31.19 -44.43
CA ALA A 105 33.40 -31.77 -44.01
C ALA A 105 32.26 -30.82 -44.44
N GLN A 106 31.76 -30.96 -45.67
CA GLN A 106 30.69 -30.13 -46.25
C GLN A 106 29.61 -31.01 -46.93
N GLY A 107 28.33 -30.69 -46.73
CA GLY A 107 27.19 -31.32 -47.43
C GLY A 107 25.91 -31.45 -46.59
N ASP A 108 24.77 -31.62 -47.28
CA ASP A 108 23.40 -31.81 -46.71
C ASP A 108 23.28 -32.99 -45.73
N GLU A 109 24.28 -33.90 -45.69
CA GLU A 109 24.35 -35.04 -44.79
C GLU A 109 24.86 -34.69 -43.37
N ILE A 110 25.54 -33.55 -43.22
CA ILE A 110 26.18 -33.09 -41.98
C ILE A 110 25.40 -31.93 -41.35
N GLU A 111 24.70 -31.13 -42.16
CA GLU A 111 23.79 -30.10 -41.68
C GLU A 111 22.63 -30.73 -40.88
N GLY A 112 22.45 -30.30 -39.63
CA GLY A 112 21.40 -30.81 -38.75
C GLY A 112 21.78 -32.07 -37.94
N LYS A 113 22.98 -32.65 -38.12
CA LYS A 113 23.41 -33.89 -37.43
C LYS A 113 24.72 -33.72 -36.67
N SER A 114 25.00 -34.58 -35.70
CA SER A 114 26.32 -34.66 -35.08
C SER A 114 27.16 -35.71 -35.81
N SER A 115 28.41 -35.37 -36.14
CA SER A 115 29.34 -36.29 -36.79
C SER A 115 30.58 -36.49 -35.93
N ARG A 116 31.04 -37.73 -35.84
CA ARG A 116 32.31 -38.09 -35.19
C ARG A 116 33.27 -38.65 -36.23
N TRP A 117 34.39 -37.97 -36.41
CA TRP A 117 35.46 -38.30 -37.34
C TRP A 117 36.62 -38.91 -36.57
N HIS A 118 36.97 -40.15 -36.88
CA HIS A 118 38.16 -40.83 -36.39
C HIS A 118 39.27 -40.65 -37.40
N ILE A 119 40.32 -39.92 -37.01
CA ILE A 119 41.43 -39.54 -37.88
C ILE A 119 42.73 -40.11 -37.32
N SER A 120 43.46 -40.82 -38.17
CA SER A 120 44.74 -41.44 -37.89
C SER A 120 45.76 -40.92 -38.89
N LEU A 121 46.76 -40.19 -38.38
CA LEU A 121 47.81 -39.58 -39.19
C LEU A 121 49.19 -40.12 -38.76
N ASP A 122 50.04 -40.31 -39.75
CA ASP A 122 51.42 -40.76 -39.54
C ASP A 122 52.39 -39.57 -39.60
N PHE A 123 53.21 -39.42 -38.57
CA PHE A 123 54.24 -38.38 -38.43
C PHE A 123 55.65 -39.00 -38.46
N PRO A 124 56.69 -38.20 -38.71
CA PRO A 124 58.07 -38.62 -38.51
C PRO A 124 58.27 -39.26 -37.14
N PHE A 125 59.04 -40.35 -37.09
CA PHE A 125 59.28 -41.08 -35.85
C PHE A 125 59.94 -40.19 -34.79
N SER A 126 59.35 -40.16 -33.60
CA SER A 126 60.00 -39.62 -32.41
C SER A 126 60.15 -40.69 -31.33
N ASN A 127 61.33 -40.74 -30.73
CA ASN A 127 61.65 -41.63 -29.61
C ASN A 127 61.44 -40.97 -28.23
N ALA A 128 61.13 -39.67 -28.19
CA ALA A 128 60.96 -38.90 -26.96
C ALA A 128 59.62 -38.17 -27.00
N PHE A 129 58.79 -38.38 -25.97
CA PHE A 129 57.50 -37.69 -25.82
C PHE A 129 57.58 -36.77 -24.60
N HIS A 130 57.26 -35.49 -24.78
CA HIS A 130 57.35 -34.48 -23.73
C HIS A 130 55.96 -34.08 -23.20
N GLU A 131 55.92 -33.51 -22.00
CA GLU A 131 54.67 -33.08 -21.37
C GLU A 131 53.99 -31.92 -22.13
N GLU A 132 54.76 -31.16 -22.91
CA GLU A 132 54.30 -30.02 -23.70
C GLU A 132 53.94 -30.39 -25.14
N ASP A 133 53.94 -31.68 -25.49
CA ASP A 133 53.58 -32.12 -26.84
C ASP A 133 52.11 -31.80 -27.14
N VAL A 134 51.87 -31.12 -28.25
CA VAL A 134 50.55 -30.63 -28.67
C VAL A 134 50.33 -30.91 -30.14
N LEU A 135 49.15 -31.43 -30.45
CA LEU A 135 48.63 -31.55 -31.81
C LEU A 135 47.83 -30.28 -32.14
N LEU A 136 48.22 -29.60 -33.22
CA LEU A 136 47.66 -28.36 -33.72
C LEU A 136 46.86 -28.63 -34.98
N LEU A 137 45.59 -28.23 -34.98
CA LEU A 137 44.72 -28.27 -36.16
C LEU A 137 44.37 -26.85 -36.55
N THR A 138 44.77 -26.45 -37.75
CA THR A 138 44.35 -25.17 -38.33
C THR A 138 43.06 -25.39 -39.10
N THR A 139 41.97 -24.82 -38.59
CA THR A 139 40.63 -24.94 -39.19
C THR A 139 40.07 -23.58 -39.57
N ASP A 140 38.99 -23.57 -40.35
CA ASP A 140 38.18 -22.37 -40.66
C ASP A 140 37.59 -21.69 -39.41
N ARG A 141 37.51 -22.43 -38.31
CA ARG A 141 37.00 -21.96 -37.00
C ARG A 141 38.11 -21.54 -36.04
N GLY A 142 39.36 -21.56 -36.49
CA GLY A 142 40.54 -21.24 -35.69
C GLY A 142 41.45 -22.43 -35.45
N VAL A 143 42.48 -22.21 -34.63
CA VAL A 143 43.47 -23.23 -34.31
C VAL A 143 43.03 -23.98 -33.06
N ILE A 144 42.84 -25.30 -33.21
CA ILE A 144 42.50 -26.19 -32.11
C ILE A 144 43.78 -26.84 -31.60
N TYR A 145 44.01 -26.69 -30.29
CA TYR A 145 45.18 -27.26 -29.60
C TYR A 145 44.73 -28.46 -28.77
N CYS A 146 45.36 -29.61 -28.99
CA CYS A 146 45.10 -30.82 -28.23
C CYS A 146 46.39 -31.35 -27.63
N PRO A 147 46.57 -31.26 -26.30
CA PRO A 147 47.72 -31.86 -25.63
C PRO A 147 47.73 -33.37 -25.83
N THR A 148 48.84 -33.90 -26.34
CA THR A 148 49.04 -35.34 -26.53
C THR A 148 49.59 -36.01 -25.27
N SER A 149 50.02 -35.22 -24.27
CA SER A 149 50.50 -35.71 -22.98
C SER A 149 49.37 -35.86 -21.95
N ARG A 150 49.54 -36.79 -20.99
CA ARG A 150 48.60 -37.00 -19.88
C ARG A 150 48.52 -35.78 -18.95
N ALA A 151 49.64 -35.11 -18.70
CA ALA A 151 49.71 -33.92 -17.85
C ALA A 151 48.94 -32.75 -18.46
N GLY A 152 49.10 -32.49 -19.76
CA GLY A 152 48.39 -31.43 -20.46
C GLY A 152 46.87 -31.64 -20.54
N GLN A 153 46.43 -32.89 -20.73
CA GLN A 153 45.00 -33.23 -20.69
C GLN A 153 44.37 -33.02 -19.31
N LEU A 154 45.09 -33.37 -18.25
CA LEU A 154 44.63 -33.16 -16.88
C LEU A 154 44.52 -31.67 -16.57
N GLN A 155 45.52 -30.88 -16.94
CA GLN A 155 45.51 -29.43 -16.76
C GLN A 155 44.32 -28.77 -17.47
N ARG A 156 44.08 -29.13 -18.74
CA ARG A 156 42.91 -28.65 -19.49
C ARG A 156 41.60 -28.98 -18.79
N THR A 157 41.48 -30.18 -18.23
CA THR A 157 40.27 -30.60 -17.51
C THR A 157 40.07 -29.78 -16.24
N ILE A 158 41.14 -29.52 -15.48
CA ILE A 158 41.11 -28.67 -14.28
C ILE A 158 40.67 -27.25 -14.64
N ASP A 159 41.22 -26.68 -15.72
CA ASP A 159 40.89 -25.32 -16.15
C ASP A 159 39.42 -25.20 -16.59
N LEU A 160 38.90 -26.21 -17.30
CA LEU A 160 37.48 -26.27 -17.66
C LEU A 160 36.58 -26.39 -16.44
N LEU A 161 36.90 -27.26 -15.48
CA LEU A 161 36.14 -27.40 -14.24
C LEU A 161 36.15 -26.12 -13.41
N ARG A 162 37.30 -25.43 -13.35
CA ARG A 162 37.43 -24.15 -12.66
C ARG A 162 36.54 -23.08 -13.30
N TYR A 163 36.60 -22.97 -14.63
CA TYR A 163 35.79 -22.02 -15.37
C TYR A 163 34.29 -22.26 -15.15
N ASP A 164 33.85 -23.52 -15.19
CA ASP A 164 32.45 -23.87 -14.95
C ASP A 164 32.01 -23.54 -13.52
N TYR A 165 32.84 -23.83 -12.53
CA TYR A 165 32.59 -23.48 -11.13
C TYR A 165 32.49 -21.96 -10.90
N GLU A 166 33.41 -21.18 -11.47
CA GLU A 166 33.37 -19.72 -11.40
C GLU A 166 32.07 -19.16 -12.02
N LYS A 167 31.64 -19.74 -13.15
CA LYS A 167 30.39 -19.38 -13.82
C LYS A 167 29.16 -19.72 -12.98
N GLU A 168 29.13 -20.87 -12.32
CA GLU A 168 28.03 -21.26 -11.41
C GLU A 168 27.93 -20.30 -10.21
N LEU A 169 29.06 -19.93 -9.60
CA LEU A 169 29.11 -18.98 -8.51
C LEU A 169 28.55 -17.60 -8.91
N ASP A 170 28.93 -17.11 -10.09
CA ASP A 170 28.44 -15.83 -10.60
C ASP A 170 26.93 -15.86 -10.87
N SER A 171 26.42 -16.97 -11.41
CA SER A 171 24.98 -17.17 -11.62
C SER A 171 24.20 -17.15 -10.30
N THR A 172 24.73 -17.81 -9.27
CA THR A 172 24.12 -17.89 -7.93
C THR A 172 24.16 -16.54 -7.23
N LYS A 173 25.29 -15.84 -7.29
CA LYS A 173 25.46 -14.51 -6.70
C LYS A 173 24.52 -13.48 -7.33
N ARG A 174 24.29 -13.55 -8.64
CA ARG A 174 23.35 -12.68 -9.34
C ARG A 174 21.90 -12.92 -8.92
N SER A 175 21.51 -14.19 -8.77
CA SER A 175 20.18 -14.55 -8.25
C SER A 175 19.97 -14.06 -6.81
N SER A 176 20.97 -14.25 -5.95
CA SER A 176 20.92 -13.85 -4.54
C SER A 176 20.79 -12.33 -4.37
N ARG A 177 21.56 -11.52 -5.11
CA ARG A 177 21.51 -10.05 -5.02
C ARG A 177 20.11 -9.50 -5.29
N ASN A 178 19.40 -10.04 -6.27
CA ASN A 178 18.05 -9.60 -6.60
C ASN A 178 17.06 -9.96 -5.49
N ALA A 179 17.17 -11.16 -4.90
CA ALA A 179 16.33 -11.58 -3.79
C ALA A 179 16.53 -10.70 -2.54
N TRP A 180 17.79 -10.41 -2.18
CA TRP A 180 18.11 -9.51 -1.06
C TRP A 180 17.62 -8.08 -1.31
N ALA A 181 17.71 -7.57 -2.54
CA ALA A 181 17.20 -6.25 -2.90
C ALA A 181 15.67 -6.16 -2.75
N ILE A 182 14.93 -7.17 -3.22
CA ILE A 182 13.47 -7.23 -3.08
C ILE A 182 13.07 -7.27 -1.60
N LEU A 183 13.75 -8.10 -0.80
CA LEU A 183 13.48 -8.19 0.64
C LEU A 183 13.72 -6.85 1.35
N GLY A 184 14.80 -6.15 1.00
CA GLY A 184 15.08 -4.81 1.52
C GLY A 184 13.98 -3.79 1.20
N ILE A 185 13.49 -3.78 -0.05
CA ILE A 185 12.40 -2.88 -0.49
C ILE A 185 11.11 -3.16 0.30
N VAL A 186 10.75 -4.45 0.47
CA VAL A 186 9.53 -4.84 1.21
C VAL A 186 9.62 -4.40 2.68
N VAL A 187 10.78 -4.58 3.32
CA VAL A 187 11.00 -4.13 4.71
C VAL A 187 10.92 -2.61 4.81
N CYS A 188 11.55 -1.87 3.89
CA CYS A 188 11.46 -0.41 3.86
C CYS A 188 10.01 0.08 3.69
N MET A 189 9.24 -0.54 2.79
CA MET A 189 7.82 -0.21 2.59
C MET A 189 6.98 -0.47 3.84
N ALA A 190 7.22 -1.57 4.55
CA ALA A 190 6.53 -1.87 5.80
C ALA A 190 6.84 -0.84 6.91
N VAL A 191 8.10 -0.41 7.02
CA VAL A 191 8.49 0.64 7.97
C VAL A 191 7.81 1.97 7.64
N VAL A 192 7.80 2.38 6.36
CA VAL A 192 7.14 3.62 5.92
C VAL A 192 5.63 3.57 6.22
N ALA A 193 4.97 2.44 5.92
CA ALA A 193 3.56 2.26 6.24
C ALA A 193 3.29 2.38 7.75
N GLY A 194 4.13 1.76 8.59
CA GLY A 194 4.04 1.87 10.06
C GLY A 194 4.17 3.32 10.55
N VAL A 195 5.11 4.09 10.00
CA VAL A 195 5.29 5.51 10.33
C VAL A 195 4.05 6.32 9.91
N ILE A 196 3.51 6.09 8.71
CA ILE A 196 2.29 6.77 8.24
C ILE A 196 1.10 6.48 9.16
N VAL A 197 0.89 5.21 9.53
CA VAL A 197 -0.18 4.81 10.46
C VAL A 197 0.02 5.49 11.82
N GLY A 198 1.24 5.52 12.34
CA GLY A 198 1.57 6.22 13.59
C GLY A 198 1.24 7.72 13.55
N ILE A 199 1.56 8.40 12.44
CA ILE A 199 1.23 9.81 12.24
C ILE A 199 -0.29 10.02 12.16
N VAL A 200 -1.01 9.17 11.42
CA VAL A 200 -2.49 9.27 11.28
C VAL A 200 -3.18 9.05 12.62
N VAL A 201 -2.77 8.05 13.40
CA VAL A 201 -3.31 7.76 14.73
C VAL A 201 -3.06 8.94 15.66
N ARG A 202 -1.82 9.44 15.74
CA ARG A 202 -1.50 10.64 16.55
C ARG A 202 -2.36 11.83 16.14
N ARG A 203 -2.50 12.11 14.84
CA ARG A 203 -3.35 13.19 14.32
C ARG A 203 -4.83 12.99 14.67
N ARG A 204 -5.36 11.76 14.67
CA ARG A 204 -6.74 11.48 15.10
C ARG A 204 -6.93 11.75 16.58
N PHE A 205 -6.00 11.30 17.43
CA PHE A 205 -6.08 11.52 18.88
C PHE A 205 -6.08 13.02 19.23
N VAL A 206 -5.23 13.82 18.59
CA VAL A 206 -5.19 15.27 18.82
C VAL A 206 -6.51 15.95 18.41
N ARG A 207 -7.12 15.56 17.28
CA ARG A 207 -8.43 16.10 16.88
C ARG A 207 -9.53 15.73 17.87
N LYS A 208 -9.57 14.48 18.31
CA LYS A 208 -10.55 14.00 19.29
C LYS A 208 -10.42 14.72 20.63
N ARG A 209 -9.20 15.10 21.04
CA ARG A 209 -8.99 15.91 22.26
C ARG A 209 -9.64 17.29 22.16
N LYS A 210 -9.53 17.97 21.02
CA LYS A 210 -10.15 19.29 20.80
C LYS A 210 -11.68 19.24 20.87
N GLU A 211 -12.28 18.24 20.23
CA GLU A 211 -13.73 18.02 20.28
C GLU A 211 -14.22 17.76 21.71
N ILE A 212 -13.46 16.97 22.50
CA ILE A 212 -13.81 16.68 23.90
C ILE A 212 -13.69 17.94 24.77
N GLU A 213 -12.67 18.76 24.54
CA GLU A 213 -12.46 20.00 25.29
C GLU A 213 -13.60 21.00 25.04
N GLU A 214 -13.98 21.22 23.77
CA GLU A 214 -15.13 22.08 23.43
C GLU A 214 -16.45 21.56 24.04
N LEU A 215 -16.70 20.25 23.96
CA LEU A 215 -17.90 19.66 24.53
C LEU A 215 -17.90 19.79 26.07
N SER A 216 -16.76 19.61 26.71
CA SER A 216 -16.62 19.77 28.16
C SER A 216 -16.90 21.21 28.60
N LEU A 217 -16.44 22.20 27.84
CA LEU A 217 -16.68 23.61 28.12
C LEU A 217 -18.18 23.96 28.02
N LEU A 218 -18.86 23.43 27.00
CA LEU A 218 -20.31 23.62 26.85
C LEU A 218 -21.12 22.95 27.97
N VAL A 219 -20.66 21.79 28.47
CA VAL A 219 -21.30 21.10 29.60
C VAL A 219 -21.14 21.91 30.89
N VAL A 220 -19.95 22.48 31.14
CA VAL A 220 -19.72 23.36 32.30
C VAL A 220 -20.59 24.61 32.22
N GLU A 221 -20.64 25.30 31.08
CA GLU A 221 -21.48 26.49 30.89
C GLU A 221 -22.97 26.18 31.11
N ARG A 222 -23.48 25.06 30.57
CA ARG A 222 -24.86 24.63 30.82
C ARG A 222 -25.11 24.27 32.28
N SER A 223 -24.16 23.60 32.93
CA SER A 223 -24.25 23.26 34.34
C SER A 223 -24.35 24.52 35.21
N ASP A 224 -23.53 25.53 34.94
CA ASP A 224 -23.54 26.80 35.67
C ASP A 224 -24.85 27.56 35.47
N ARG A 225 -25.35 27.65 34.23
CA ARG A 225 -26.67 28.25 33.96
C ARG A 225 -27.80 27.51 34.64
N ASN A 226 -27.79 26.19 34.63
CA ASN A 226 -28.80 25.39 35.33
C ASN A 226 -28.75 25.65 36.84
N ARG A 227 -27.55 25.76 37.41
CA ARG A 227 -27.37 26.05 38.83
C ARG A 227 -27.86 27.45 39.20
N GLU A 228 -27.58 28.43 38.36
CA GLU A 228 -28.11 29.80 38.53
C GLU A 228 -29.65 29.82 38.43
N LEU A 229 -30.21 29.12 37.44
CA LEU A 229 -31.66 29.03 37.27
C LEU A 229 -32.31 28.36 38.48
N GLN A 230 -31.72 27.28 38.97
CA GLN A 230 -32.21 26.56 40.14
C GLN A 230 -32.13 27.42 41.40
N ALA A 231 -31.04 28.18 41.59
CA ALA A 231 -30.95 29.14 42.69
C ALA A 231 -32.02 30.25 42.61
N LYS A 232 -32.33 30.75 41.41
CA LYS A 232 -33.43 31.73 41.21
C LYS A 232 -34.79 31.12 41.51
N ILE A 233 -35.01 29.88 41.10
CA ILE A 233 -36.24 29.13 41.40
C ILE A 233 -36.39 28.97 42.91
N ASP A 234 -35.34 28.48 43.60
CA ASP A 234 -35.36 28.28 45.04
C ASP A 234 -35.62 29.59 45.80
N ALA A 235 -34.99 30.70 45.38
CA ALA A 235 -35.24 32.02 45.96
C ALA A 235 -36.69 32.50 45.76
N LEU A 236 -37.27 32.30 44.57
CA LEU A 236 -38.65 32.66 44.27
C LEU A 236 -39.65 31.80 45.07
N TYR A 237 -39.43 30.48 45.14
CA TYR A 237 -40.26 29.57 45.91
C TYR A 237 -40.17 29.90 47.41
N GLY A 238 -38.96 30.13 47.94
CA GLY A 238 -38.76 30.57 49.32
C GLY A 238 -39.55 31.82 49.65
N SER A 239 -39.39 32.89 48.85
CA SER A 239 -40.10 34.16 49.06
C SER A 239 -41.63 34.02 48.99
N ARG A 240 -42.15 33.21 48.06
CA ARG A 240 -43.59 32.94 47.93
C ARG A 240 -44.14 32.16 49.12
N LEU A 241 -43.41 31.14 49.57
CA LEU A 241 -43.78 30.31 50.71
C LEU A 241 -43.70 31.11 52.02
N ASP A 242 -42.72 32.01 52.17
CA ASP A 242 -42.63 32.90 53.34
C ASP A 242 -43.82 33.86 53.41
N THR A 243 -44.25 34.41 52.27
CA THR A 243 -45.44 35.27 52.20
C THR A 243 -46.70 34.48 52.60
N LEU A 244 -46.83 33.25 52.13
CA LEU A 244 -47.95 32.37 52.49
C LEU A 244 -47.90 31.99 53.97
N ASN A 245 -46.72 31.70 54.50
CA ASN A 245 -46.52 31.36 55.91
C ASN A 245 -46.83 32.55 56.83
N MET A 246 -46.45 33.77 56.43
CA MET A 246 -46.84 35.01 57.12
C MET A 246 -48.36 35.17 57.18
N LEU A 247 -49.06 34.99 56.05
CA LEU A 247 -50.52 35.05 55.99
C LEU A 247 -51.20 33.96 56.82
N CYS A 248 -50.64 32.74 56.84
CA CYS A 248 -51.14 31.63 57.66
C CYS A 248 -50.98 31.89 59.16
N ASN A 249 -49.82 32.41 59.58
CA ASN A 249 -49.56 32.78 60.97
C ASN A 249 -50.48 33.91 61.42
N GLU A 250 -50.65 34.94 60.60
CA GLU A 250 -51.55 36.06 60.92
C GLU A 250 -53.03 35.66 60.97
N TYR A 251 -53.44 34.69 60.14
CA TYR A 251 -54.76 34.07 60.22
C TYR A 251 -54.94 33.24 61.50
N PHE A 252 -53.93 32.45 61.87
CA PHE A 252 -54.00 31.56 63.03
C PHE A 252 -54.04 32.33 64.36
N GLU A 253 -53.21 33.35 64.51
CA GLU A 253 -53.13 34.15 65.76
C GLU A 253 -54.38 35.00 66.04
N LYS A 254 -55.20 35.31 65.04
CA LYS A 254 -56.29 36.29 65.14
C LYS A 254 -57.70 35.74 64.84
N ASN A 255 -57.87 34.41 64.79
CA ASN A 255 -59.04 33.72 64.23
C ASN A 255 -60.40 33.90 64.97
N GLU A 256 -60.46 34.61 66.10
CA GLU A 256 -61.66 34.62 66.97
C GLU A 256 -62.60 35.85 66.83
N SER A 257 -62.48 36.71 65.80
CA SER A 257 -63.39 37.87 65.68
C SER A 257 -63.70 38.33 64.24
N ASP A 258 -64.96 38.65 63.95
CA ASP A 258 -65.39 39.20 62.64
C ASP A 258 -64.74 40.57 62.32
N ARG A 259 -64.28 41.31 63.32
CA ARG A 259 -63.44 42.51 63.13
C ARG A 259 -62.08 42.19 62.51
N VAL A 260 -61.56 40.98 62.70
CA VAL A 260 -60.28 40.53 62.16
C VAL A 260 -60.39 40.16 60.68
N LYS A 261 -61.50 39.55 60.24
CA LYS A 261 -61.75 39.33 58.81
C LYS A 261 -61.71 40.64 58.03
N LEU A 262 -62.26 41.72 58.62
CA LEU A 262 -62.20 43.06 58.06
C LEU A 262 -60.75 43.62 58.04
N SER A 263 -59.97 43.38 59.10
CA SER A 263 -58.55 43.79 59.17
C SER A 263 -57.67 43.05 58.15
N LEU A 264 -57.83 41.73 58.01
CA LEU A 264 -57.15 40.92 57.00
C LEU A 264 -57.54 41.35 55.58
N TYR A 265 -58.83 41.61 55.36
CA TYR A 265 -59.32 42.16 54.10
C TYR A 265 -58.66 43.50 53.78
N ASN A 266 -58.60 44.42 54.75
CA ASN A 266 -58.00 45.74 54.57
C ASN A 266 -56.48 45.66 54.35
N GLU A 267 -55.76 44.74 54.99
CA GLU A 267 -54.31 44.59 54.78
C GLU A 267 -54.01 43.92 53.43
N VAL A 268 -54.80 42.93 53.02
CA VAL A 268 -54.74 42.35 51.66
C VAL A 268 -55.09 43.41 50.62
N GLU A 269 -56.12 44.23 50.85
CA GLU A 269 -56.48 45.36 50.00
C GLU A 269 -55.33 46.37 49.91
N LYS A 270 -54.67 46.70 51.02
CA LYS A 270 -53.51 47.58 51.06
C LYS A 270 -52.32 47.02 50.28
N HIS A 271 -52.01 45.72 50.39
CA HIS A 271 -50.97 45.07 49.58
C HIS A 271 -51.32 45.05 48.08
N ILE A 272 -52.58 44.83 47.73
CA ILE A 272 -53.06 44.91 46.34
C ILE A 272 -52.97 46.35 45.82
N LEU A 273 -53.31 47.35 46.64
CA LEU A 273 -53.25 48.76 46.28
C LEU A 273 -51.82 49.28 46.20
N ALA A 274 -50.87 48.75 46.99
CA ALA A 274 -49.44 49.07 46.87
C ALA A 274 -48.83 48.70 45.51
N LEU A 275 -49.44 47.75 44.78
CA LEU A 275 -49.08 47.42 43.40
C LEU A 275 -49.53 48.50 42.39
N ARG A 276 -50.31 49.50 42.81
CA ARG A 276 -50.69 50.66 41.99
C ARG A 276 -49.63 51.75 41.99
N ASP A 277 -48.75 51.77 43.00
CA ASP A 277 -47.74 52.82 43.18
C ASP A 277 -46.77 52.87 42.00
N SER A 278 -46.32 54.08 41.66
CA SER A 278 -45.41 54.32 40.53
C SER A 278 -44.11 53.53 40.65
N LYS A 279 -43.60 53.36 41.88
CA LYS A 279 -42.41 52.55 42.17
C LYS A 279 -42.61 51.07 41.83
N SER A 280 -43.75 50.50 42.26
CA SER A 280 -44.13 49.11 41.97
C SER A 280 -44.34 48.86 40.47
N VAL A 281 -44.94 49.85 39.77
CA VAL A 281 -45.08 49.80 38.30
C VAL A 281 -43.73 49.81 37.61
N THR A 282 -42.79 50.65 38.06
CA THR A 282 -41.45 50.73 37.46
C THR A 282 -40.69 49.42 37.64
N GLN A 283 -40.74 48.82 38.84
CA GLN A 283 -40.15 47.51 39.09
C GLN A 283 -40.76 46.41 38.20
N LEU A 284 -42.08 46.47 37.99
CA LEU A 284 -42.76 45.55 37.09
C LEU A 284 -42.35 45.77 35.62
N GLU A 285 -42.17 47.01 35.19
CA GLU A 285 -41.64 47.34 33.86
C GLU A 285 -40.24 46.74 33.66
N ASP A 286 -39.36 46.85 34.65
CA ASP A 286 -38.01 46.27 34.58
C ASP A 286 -38.03 44.74 34.46
N ILE A 287 -38.89 44.08 35.25
CA ILE A 287 -39.10 42.64 35.17
C ILE A 287 -39.59 42.25 33.77
N VAL A 288 -40.65 42.92 33.28
CA VAL A 288 -41.23 42.65 31.97
C VAL A 288 -40.21 42.87 30.85
N ASN A 289 -39.43 43.94 30.90
CA ASN A 289 -38.36 44.21 29.94
C ASN A 289 -37.25 43.16 29.99
N THR A 290 -36.89 42.65 31.18
CA THR A 290 -35.89 41.61 31.33
C THR A 290 -36.34 40.29 30.69
N TYR A 291 -37.61 39.91 30.85
CA TYR A 291 -38.12 38.63 30.36
C TYR A 291 -38.67 38.67 28.93
N LEU A 292 -39.08 39.82 28.42
CA LEU A 292 -39.65 40.00 27.08
C LEU A 292 -38.78 40.87 26.18
N ASP A 293 -37.46 40.85 26.37
CA ASP A 293 -36.47 41.51 25.51
C ASP A 293 -36.78 43.00 25.25
N GLY A 294 -36.96 43.75 26.34
CA GLY A 294 -37.18 45.20 26.32
C GLY A 294 -38.52 45.62 25.72
N ILE A 295 -39.55 44.77 25.74
CA ILE A 295 -40.83 45.05 25.04
C ILE A 295 -41.45 46.41 25.40
N VAL A 296 -41.42 46.83 26.67
CA VAL A 296 -42.02 48.11 27.10
C VAL A 296 -41.17 49.29 26.61
N LEU A 297 -39.84 49.15 26.61
CA LEU A 297 -38.92 50.13 26.03
C LEU A 297 -39.16 50.29 24.53
N LYS A 298 -39.22 49.18 23.79
CA LYS A 298 -39.51 49.15 22.35
C LYS A 298 -40.85 49.80 22.01
N VAL A 299 -41.90 49.55 22.81
CA VAL A 299 -43.21 50.20 22.63
C VAL A 299 -43.10 51.72 22.83
N ARG A 300 -42.37 52.18 23.85
CA ARG A 300 -42.19 53.61 24.14
C ARG A 300 -41.40 54.33 23.04
N GLU A 301 -40.38 53.68 22.49
CA GLU A 301 -39.56 54.21 21.41
C GLU A 301 -40.29 54.22 20.05
N GLN A 302 -40.96 53.12 19.71
CA GLN A 302 -41.60 52.95 18.41
C GLN A 302 -42.99 53.60 18.32
N ILE A 303 -43.67 53.80 19.46
CA ILE A 303 -45.02 54.38 19.51
C ILE A 303 -45.07 55.48 20.59
N PRO A 304 -44.37 56.61 20.40
CA PRO A 304 -44.33 57.70 21.38
C PRO A 304 -45.70 58.37 21.59
N SER A 305 -46.68 58.11 20.70
CA SER A 305 -48.06 58.60 20.81
C SER A 305 -48.88 57.93 21.93
N LEU A 306 -48.38 56.86 22.56
CA LEU A 306 -49.06 56.20 23.67
C LEU A 306 -48.94 57.01 24.96
N SER A 307 -50.06 57.16 25.67
CA SER A 307 -50.08 57.85 26.96
C SER A 307 -49.37 57.01 28.03
N ALA A 308 -48.87 57.64 29.09
CA ALA A 308 -48.30 56.93 30.24
C ALA A 308 -49.28 55.92 30.86
N GLY A 309 -50.59 56.21 30.81
CA GLY A 309 -51.64 55.29 31.26
C GLY A 309 -51.80 54.08 30.35
N ASP A 310 -51.53 54.21 29.05
CA ASP A 310 -51.56 53.10 28.10
C ASP A 310 -50.31 52.22 28.24
N ILE A 311 -49.15 52.83 28.48
CA ILE A 311 -47.91 52.10 28.80
C ILE A 311 -48.09 51.30 30.09
N LYS A 312 -48.59 51.93 31.17
CA LYS A 312 -48.90 51.22 32.42
C LYS A 312 -49.89 50.07 32.22
N PHE A 313 -50.92 50.27 31.39
CA PHE A 313 -51.88 49.22 31.07
C PHE A 313 -51.23 48.05 30.30
N LEU A 314 -50.36 48.34 29.33
CA LEU A 314 -49.59 47.32 28.60
C LEU A 314 -48.63 46.55 29.51
N THR A 315 -47.93 47.23 30.41
CA THR A 315 -47.04 46.59 31.39
C THR A 315 -47.79 45.52 32.19
N TYR A 316 -49.00 45.81 32.68
CA TYR A 316 -49.79 44.82 33.40
C TYR A 316 -50.28 43.66 32.51
N LEU A 317 -50.59 43.92 31.23
CA LEU A 317 -50.96 42.86 30.28
C LEU A 317 -49.77 41.94 29.99
N TYR A 318 -48.60 42.51 29.70
CA TYR A 318 -47.37 41.77 29.41
C TYR A 318 -46.84 40.99 30.62
N ALA A 319 -47.09 41.48 31.82
CA ALA A 319 -46.85 40.74 33.06
C ALA A 319 -47.82 39.55 33.27
N GLY A 320 -48.84 39.38 32.42
CA GLY A 320 -49.76 38.25 32.46
C GLY A 320 -50.86 38.36 33.52
N PHE A 321 -51.16 39.57 34.03
CA PHE A 321 -52.23 39.74 35.00
C PHE A 321 -53.61 39.47 34.39
N SER A 322 -54.49 38.87 35.19
CA SER A 322 -55.88 38.62 34.77
C SER A 322 -56.64 39.93 34.52
N PRO A 323 -57.68 39.94 33.65
CA PRO A 323 -58.48 41.15 33.37
C PRO A 323 -59.03 41.83 34.63
N ARG A 324 -59.43 41.04 35.64
CA ARG A 324 -59.93 41.56 36.92
C ARG A 324 -58.82 42.25 37.73
N ALA A 325 -57.63 41.67 37.79
CA ALA A 325 -56.48 42.27 38.48
C ALA A 325 -56.05 43.58 37.79
N VAL A 326 -55.97 43.59 36.46
CA VAL A 326 -55.64 44.81 35.71
C VAL A 326 -56.68 45.91 35.97
N CYS A 327 -57.98 45.57 36.01
CA CYS A 327 -59.04 46.52 36.37
C CYS A 327 -58.84 47.16 37.74
N ILE A 328 -58.46 46.35 38.75
CA ILE A 328 -58.17 46.83 40.10
C ILE A 328 -56.95 47.77 40.09
N PHE A 329 -55.87 47.41 39.39
CA PHE A 329 -54.65 48.21 39.37
C PHE A 329 -54.79 49.53 38.60
N THR A 330 -55.65 49.54 37.59
CA THR A 330 -55.83 50.68 36.69
C THR A 330 -57.09 51.50 36.96
N ASP A 331 -57.89 51.09 37.95
CA ASP A 331 -59.17 51.72 38.32
C ASP A 331 -60.16 51.80 37.15
N ILE A 332 -60.21 50.74 36.35
CA ILE A 332 -61.08 50.63 35.19
C ILE A 332 -62.19 49.63 35.51
N LYS A 333 -63.44 49.98 35.18
CA LYS A 333 -64.56 49.04 35.28
C LYS A 333 -64.37 47.90 34.26
N ILE A 334 -64.64 46.65 34.64
CA ILE A 334 -64.47 45.46 33.79
C ILE A 334 -65.17 45.58 32.41
N LYS A 335 -66.33 46.25 32.35
CA LYS A 335 -67.06 46.53 31.10
C LYS A 335 -66.25 47.37 30.10
N ASN A 336 -65.33 48.19 30.59
CA ASN A 336 -64.47 49.06 29.79
C ASN A 336 -63.11 48.43 29.47
N PHE A 337 -62.74 47.32 30.13
CA PHE A 337 -61.44 46.66 29.95
C PHE A 337 -61.27 46.16 28.51
N TYR A 338 -62.20 45.34 28.01
CA TYR A 338 -62.11 44.76 26.67
C TYR A 338 -62.14 45.84 25.59
N ASN A 339 -62.98 46.87 25.78
CA ASN A 339 -63.03 48.02 24.88
C ASN A 339 -61.74 48.85 24.89
N ARG A 340 -61.08 48.98 26.05
CA ARG A 340 -59.76 49.65 26.14
C ARG A 340 -58.66 48.81 25.49
N ARG A 341 -58.64 47.50 25.75
CA ARG A 341 -57.67 46.56 25.14
C ARG A 341 -57.80 46.53 23.61
N SER A 342 -59.03 46.46 23.09
CA SER A 342 -59.26 46.46 21.63
C SER A 342 -58.77 47.75 20.97
N ARG A 343 -59.16 48.91 21.51
CA ARG A 343 -58.71 50.22 20.99
C ARG A 343 -57.20 50.37 21.03
N LEU A 344 -56.57 49.88 22.09
CA LEU A 344 -55.11 49.94 22.22
C LEU A 344 -54.42 49.01 21.23
N LYS A 345 -54.96 47.81 21.01
CA LYS A 345 -54.50 46.88 19.98
C LYS A 345 -54.59 47.47 18.57
N GLU A 346 -55.72 48.07 18.22
CA GLU A 346 -55.92 48.76 16.93
C GLU A 346 -54.90 49.89 16.76
N ARG A 347 -54.75 50.77 17.76
CA ARG A 347 -53.74 51.84 17.74
C ARG A 347 -52.31 51.32 17.54
N ILE A 348 -51.95 50.18 18.14
CA ILE A 348 -50.63 49.57 17.96
C ILE A 348 -50.47 49.04 16.52
N LEU A 349 -51.48 48.39 15.97
CA LEU A 349 -51.44 47.90 14.58
C LEU A 349 -51.34 49.06 13.57
N ASP A 350 -52.06 50.15 13.82
CA ASP A 350 -52.12 51.33 12.95
C ASP A 350 -50.90 52.26 13.10
N SER A 351 -50.09 52.07 14.14
CA SER A 351 -48.94 52.94 14.46
C SER A 351 -47.79 52.92 13.44
N GLY A 352 -47.77 51.94 12.54
CA GLY A 352 -46.66 51.74 11.61
C GLY A 352 -45.37 51.19 12.25
N ALA A 353 -45.37 50.89 13.56
CA ALA A 353 -44.19 50.38 14.26
C ALA A 353 -43.66 49.06 13.66
N PRO A 354 -42.32 48.89 13.54
CA PRO A 354 -41.70 47.65 13.07
C PRO A 354 -42.16 46.41 13.84
N ASP A 355 -42.25 46.50 15.17
CA ASP A 355 -42.56 45.37 16.05
C ASP A 355 -44.05 45.28 16.44
N ARG A 356 -44.95 45.95 15.71
CA ARG A 356 -46.39 46.01 16.02
C ARG A 356 -47.05 44.64 16.23
N LEU A 357 -46.63 43.62 15.48
CA LEU A 357 -47.18 42.26 15.61
C LEU A 357 -46.71 41.58 16.90
N LEU A 358 -45.44 41.79 17.29
CA LEU A 358 -44.89 41.29 18.55
C LEU A 358 -45.64 41.90 19.73
N PHE A 359 -45.84 43.22 19.71
CA PHE A 359 -46.55 43.94 20.78
C PHE A 359 -47.96 43.40 20.99
N VAL A 360 -48.69 43.12 19.91
CA VAL A 360 -50.06 42.60 19.98
C VAL A 360 -50.10 41.12 20.38
N SER A 361 -49.12 40.31 19.96
CA SER A 361 -49.08 38.87 20.28
C SER A 361 -48.97 38.58 21.78
N LYS A 362 -48.47 39.54 22.56
CA LYS A 362 -48.26 39.44 24.01
C LYS A 362 -49.36 40.13 24.82
N MET A 363 -50.32 40.80 24.19
CA MET A 363 -51.48 41.44 24.84
C MET A 363 -52.63 40.47 25.05
#